data_AF-A0A1Y3Y2N3-F1
#
_entry.id   AF-A0A1Y3Y2N3-F1
#
_cell.length_a   1.000
_cell.length_b   1.000
_cell.length_c   1.000
_cell.angle_alpha   90.00
_cell.angle_beta   90.00
_cell.angle_gamma   90.00
#
_symmetry.space_group_name_H-M   'P 1'
#
loop_
_entity.id
_entity.type
_entity.pdbx_description
1 polymer ?
#
loop_
_entity_poly.entity_id
_entity_poly.type
_entity_poly.pdbx_seq_one_letter_code
_entity_poly.pdbx_strand_id
1 'polypeptide(L)'
;MAESTVYESNMMRLHVDESKFNVRYVVQLLCSQFVYNQILTRAKKSVNQASINQKDVQSLVVYMPSLDVQNKFAAFVEQVENMKSGINVSLLKLETLKKALMQEYFS
;
A
#
# COMPACT_ATOMS: atom_id res chain seq x y z
N MET A 1 23.00 -4.36 -14.93
CA MET A 1 22.92 -5.57 -14.08
C MET A 1 21.79 -5.35 -13.10
N ALA A 2 20.74 -6.17 -13.11
CA ALA A 2 19.71 -6.09 -12.08
C ALA A 2 20.31 -6.64 -10.78
N GLU A 3 20.37 -5.82 -9.72
CA GLU A 3 20.81 -6.31 -8.41
C GLU A 3 19.89 -7.44 -7.93
N SER A 4 20.48 -8.44 -7.28
CA SER A 4 19.73 -9.50 -6.62
C SER A 4 18.95 -8.89 -5.47
N THR A 5 17.64 -8.72 -5.63
CA THR A 5 16.75 -8.32 -4.53
C THR A 5 16.67 -9.47 -3.53
N VAL A 6 17.35 -9.32 -2.39
CA VAL A 6 17.24 -10.25 -1.26
C VAL A 6 16.00 -9.88 -0.45
N TYR A 7 15.03 -10.80 -0.39
CA TYR A 7 13.85 -10.64 0.45
C TYR A 7 14.17 -11.10 1.88
N GLU A 8 13.79 -10.30 2.88
CA GLU A 8 13.88 -10.68 4.29
C GLU A 8 12.91 -11.84 4.59
N SER A 9 13.17 -12.63 5.63
CA SER A 9 12.43 -13.86 5.97
C SER A 9 10.92 -13.66 6.16
N ASN A 10 10.46 -12.44 6.45
CA ASN A 10 9.05 -12.09 6.65
C ASN A 10 8.43 -11.35 5.44
N MET A 11 9.11 -11.30 4.30
CA MET A 11 8.58 -10.73 3.08
C MET A 11 8.03 -11.82 2.16
N MET A 12 6.80 -11.63 1.71
CA MET A 12 6.19 -12.46 0.67
C MET A 12 6.09 -11.68 -0.63
N ARG A 13 6.57 -12.28 -1.71
CA ARG A 13 6.33 -11.77 -3.07
C ARG A 13 4.99 -12.31 -3.58
N LEU A 14 4.10 -11.39 -3.95
CA LEU A 14 2.82 -11.72 -4.58
C LEU A 14 2.91 -11.47 -6.08
N HIS A 15 2.47 -12.44 -6.88
CA HIS A 15 2.20 -12.27 -8.30
C HIS A 15 0.71 -12.42 -8.55
N VAL A 16 0.16 -11.52 -9.34
CA VAL A 16 -1.25 -11.54 -9.73
C VAL A 16 -1.37 -11.80 -11.22
N ASP A 17 -2.42 -12.50 -11.61
CA ASP A 17 -2.76 -12.68 -13.03
C ASP A 17 -3.36 -11.38 -13.57
N GLU A 18 -2.57 -10.61 -14.31
CA GLU A 18 -2.95 -9.30 -14.86
C GLU A 18 -4.08 -9.39 -15.90
N SER A 19 -4.37 -10.59 -16.43
CA SER A 19 -5.56 -10.81 -17.27
C SER A 19 -6.87 -10.82 -16.48
N LYS A 20 -6.79 -10.93 -15.15
CA LYS A 20 -7.93 -11.02 -14.23
C LYS A 20 -7.99 -9.86 -13.25
N PHE A 21 -6.84 -9.32 -12.88
CA PHE A 21 -6.73 -8.32 -11.83
C PHE A 21 -5.86 -7.14 -12.22
N ASN A 22 -6.34 -5.94 -11.89
CA ASN A 22 -5.50 -4.76 -11.85
C ASN A 22 -4.65 -4.79 -10.57
N VAL A 23 -3.33 -4.60 -10.71
CA VAL A 23 -2.38 -4.65 -9.57
C VAL A 23 -2.71 -3.62 -8.49
N ARG A 24 -3.04 -2.38 -8.87
CA ARG A 24 -3.39 -1.30 -7.93
C ARG A 24 -4.67 -1.61 -7.16
N TYR A 25 -5.65 -2.23 -7.84
CA TYR A 25 -6.86 -2.72 -7.19
C TYR A 25 -6.54 -3.78 -6.13
N VAL A 26 -5.71 -4.78 -6.47
CA VAL A 26 -5.34 -5.84 -5.52
C VAL A 26 -4.60 -5.29 -4.31
N VAL A 27 -3.62 -4.40 -4.51
CA VAL A 27 -2.89 -3.76 -3.40
C VAL A 27 -3.87 -3.05 -2.46
N GLN A 28 -4.79 -2.27 -3.00
CA GLN A 28 -5.76 -1.54 -2.19
C GLN A 28 -6.77 -2.48 -1.49
N LEU A 29 -7.16 -3.58 -2.14
CA LEU A 29 -8.01 -4.61 -1.55
C LEU A 29 -7.30 -5.30 -0.38
N LEU A 30 -6.01 -5.63 -0.51
CA LEU A 30 -5.22 -6.24 0.56
C LEU A 30 -5.07 -5.32 1.78
N CYS A 31 -5.04 -4.00 1.56
CA CYS A 31 -5.03 -2.99 2.61
C CYS A 31 -6.43 -2.68 3.20
N SER A 32 -7.50 -3.30 2.69
CA SER A 32 -8.86 -3.05 3.16
C SER A 32 -9.13 -3.71 4.51
N GLN A 33 -10.05 -3.13 5.29
CA GLN A 33 -10.52 -3.73 6.55
C GLN A 33 -11.06 -5.15 6.36
N PHE A 34 -11.65 -5.43 5.20
CA PHE A 34 -12.18 -6.75 4.85
C PHE A 34 -11.07 -7.82 4.82
N VAL A 35 -9.96 -7.55 4.14
CA VAL A 35 -8.81 -8.48 4.13
C VAL A 35 -8.08 -8.47 5.48
N TYR A 36 -7.96 -7.31 6.12
CA TYR A 36 -7.33 -7.22 7.44
C TYR A 36 -8.03 -8.09 8.49
N ASN A 37 -9.37 -8.08 8.54
CA ASN A 37 -10.14 -8.95 9.44
C ASN A 37 -9.93 -10.44 9.13
N GLN A 38 -9.82 -10.79 7.84
CA GLN A 38 -9.50 -12.14 7.40
C GLN A 38 -8.11 -12.59 7.82
N ILE A 39 -7.12 -11.68 7.82
CA ILE A 39 -5.77 -11.94 8.31
C ILE A 39 -5.79 -12.14 9.83
N LEU A 40 -6.47 -11.27 10.59
CA LEU A 40 -6.54 -11.37 12.05
C LEU A 40 -7.14 -12.68 12.55
N THR A 41 -8.15 -13.21 11.84
CA THR A 41 -8.78 -14.50 12.19
C THR A 41 -7.89 -15.70 11.88
N ARG A 42 -7.03 -15.60 10.87
CA ARG A 42 -6.12 -16.68 10.43
C ARG A 42 -4.73 -16.61 11.05
N ALA A 43 -4.34 -15.43 11.54
CA ALA A 43 -3.07 -15.23 12.21
C ALA A 43 -2.99 -16.11 13.46
N LYS A 44 -1.94 -16.92 13.55
CA LYS A 44 -1.69 -17.71 14.75
C LYS A 44 -1.34 -16.74 15.88
N LYS A 45 -2.18 -16.67 16.91
CA LYS A 45 -1.91 -15.88 18.11
C LYS A 45 -0.75 -16.52 18.88
N SER A 46 0.48 -16.15 18.55
CA SER A 46 1.58 -16.26 19.48
C SER A 46 1.63 -14.96 20.29
N VAL A 47 1.82 -15.08 21.60
CA VAL A 47 1.53 -14.04 22.61
C VAL A 47 2.13 -12.65 22.29
N ASN A 48 3.20 -12.57 21.48
CA ASN A 48 3.85 -11.31 21.07
C ASN A 48 4.10 -11.14 19.55
N GLN A 49 3.72 -12.10 18.70
CA GLN A 49 3.88 -11.99 17.24
C GLN A 49 2.76 -12.74 16.51
N ALA A 50 2.01 -12.00 15.70
CA ALA A 50 1.09 -12.57 14.73
C ALA A 50 1.85 -12.83 13.43
N SER A 51 1.96 -14.10 13.02
CA SER A 51 2.52 -14.46 11.72
C SER A 51 1.43 -15.05 10.81
N ILE A 52 1.56 -14.77 9.52
CA ILE A 52 0.74 -15.34 8.45
C ILE A 52 1.67 -16.04 7.46
N ASN A 53 1.31 -17.25 7.03
CA ASN A 53 2.09 -18.01 6.06
C ASN A 53 1.46 -17.99 4.65
N GLN A 54 2.15 -18.55 3.66
CA GLN A 54 1.67 -18.55 2.26
C GLN A 54 0.30 -19.20 2.08
N LYS A 55 0.00 -20.29 2.79
CA LYS A 55 -1.31 -20.96 2.70
C LYS A 55 -2.41 -20.08 3.26
N ASP A 56 -2.13 -19.35 4.34
CA ASP A 56 -3.08 -18.43 4.93
C ASP A 56 -3.43 -17.31 3.94
N VAL A 57 -2.44 -16.70 3.26
CA VAL A 57 -2.74 -15.65 2.27
C VAL A 57 -3.42 -16.20 1.01
N GLN A 58 -3.09 -17.42 0.57
CA GLN A 58 -3.79 -18.10 -0.54
C GLN A 58 -5.25 -18.42 -0.20
N SER A 59 -5.58 -18.56 1.08
CA SER A 59 -6.95 -18.81 1.55
C SER A 59 -7.81 -17.55 1.75
N LEU A 60 -7.25 -16.37 1.48
CA LEU A 60 -8.00 -15.12 1.58
C LEU A 60 -9.08 -15.06 0.51
N VAL A 61 -10.29 -14.71 0.95
CA VAL A 61 -11.38 -14.42 0.02
C VAL A 61 -11.18 -13.01 -0.51
N VAL A 62 -11.24 -12.85 -1.83
CA VAL A 62 -11.09 -11.57 -2.52
C VAL A 62 -12.28 -11.35 -3.45
N TYR A 63 -12.67 -10.08 -3.61
CA TYR A 63 -13.65 -9.71 -4.61
C TYR A 63 -12.99 -9.64 -5.99
N MET A 64 -13.66 -10.19 -7.00
CA MET A 64 -13.20 -10.18 -8.39
C MET A 64 -14.26 -9.55 -9.30
N PRO A 65 -14.45 -8.22 -9.26
CA PRO A 65 -15.30 -7.53 -10.22
C PRO A 65 -14.65 -7.53 -11.62
N SER A 66 -15.37 -7.10 -12.65
CA SER A 66 -14.82 -7.00 -14.01
C SER A 66 -13.61 -6.05 -14.07
N LEU A 67 -12.69 -6.28 -15.02
CA LEU A 67 -11.49 -5.45 -15.19
C LEU A 67 -11.83 -3.96 -15.39
N ASP A 68 -12.93 -3.64 -16.07
CA ASP A 68 -13.39 -2.26 -16.26
C ASP A 68 -13.63 -1.56 -14.91
N VAL A 69 -14.33 -2.22 -13.99
CA VAL A 69 -14.60 -1.68 -12.66
C VAL A 69 -13.32 -1.55 -11.85
N GLN A 70 -12.44 -2.56 -11.91
CA GLN A 70 -11.13 -2.51 -11.24
C GLN A 70 -10.28 -1.34 -11.75
N ASN A 71 -10.25 -1.10 -13.05
CA ASN A 71 -9.49 -0.01 -13.68
C ASN A 71 -10.06 1.37 -13.33
N LYS A 72 -11.39 1.53 -13.30
CA LYS A 72 -12.04 2.77 -12.83
C LYS A 72 -11.68 3.09 -11.38
N PHE A 73 -11.72 2.08 -10.52
CA PHE A 73 -11.29 2.22 -9.12
C PHE A 73 -9.80 2.57 -9.02
N ALA A 74 -8.94 1.87 -9.77
CA ALA A 74 -7.50 2.13 -9.78
C ALA A 74 -7.16 3.55 -10.21
N ALA A 75 -7.83 4.07 -11.26
CA ALA A 75 -7.65 5.45 -11.72
C ALA A 75 -8.06 6.47 -10.65
N PHE A 76 -9.16 6.22 -9.92
CA PHE A 76 -9.57 7.07 -8.81
C PHE A 76 -8.55 7.07 -7.68
N VAL A 77 -8.07 5.89 -7.26
CA VAL A 77 -7.02 5.78 -6.22
C VAL A 77 -5.76 6.53 -6.64
N GLU A 78 -5.32 6.36 -7.89
CA GLU A 78 -4.17 7.07 -8.43
C GLU A 78 -4.33 8.60 -8.38
N GLN A 79 -5.50 9.12 -8.76
CA GLN A 79 -5.80 10.54 -8.65
C GLN A 79 -5.68 11.02 -7.20
N VAL A 80 -6.22 10.28 -6.24
CA VAL A 80 -6.15 10.61 -4.82
C VAL A 80 -4.71 10.61 -4.30
N GLU A 81 -3.91 9.61 -4.65
CA GLU A 81 -2.50 9.54 -4.24
C GLU A 81 -1.67 10.69 -4.84
N ASN A 82 -1.93 11.05 -6.10
CA ASN A 82 -1.29 12.20 -6.73
C ASN A 82 -1.64 13.51 -6.02
N MET A 83 -2.91 13.70 -5.62
CA MET A 83 -3.32 14.87 -4.83
C MET A 83 -2.61 14.93 -3.47
N LYS A 84 -2.56 13.81 -2.73
CA LYS A 84 -1.85 13.72 -1.45
C LYS A 84 -0.37 14.07 -1.59
N SER A 85 0.28 13.53 -2.62
CA SER A 85 1.69 13.81 -2.91
C SER A 85 1.92 15.31 -3.19
N GLY A 86 1.07 15.93 -4.01
CA GLY A 86 1.14 17.37 -4.30
C GLY A 86 0.97 18.25 -3.06
N ILE A 87 0.05 17.88 -2.16
CA ILE A 87 -0.15 18.58 -0.88
C ILE A 87 1.09 18.46 0.00
N ASN A 88 1.66 17.26 0.15
CA ASN A 88 2.86 17.03 0.96
C ASN A 88 4.06 17.83 0.45
N VAL A 89 4.25 17.89 -0.88
CA VAL A 89 5.30 18.72 -1.49
C VAL A 89 5.09 20.20 -1.17
N SER A 90 3.84 20.67 -1.24
CA SER A 90 3.51 22.07 -0.93
C SER A 90 3.76 22.39 0.55
N LEU A 91 3.42 21.47 1.45
CA LEU A 91 3.68 21.59 2.89
C LEU A 91 5.18 21.69 3.18
N LEU A 92 6.00 20.82 2.59
CA LEU A 92 7.46 20.85 2.77
C LEU A 92 8.07 22.17 2.26
N LYS A 93 7.57 22.72 1.16
CA LYS A 93 8.01 24.03 0.64
C LYS A 93 7.67 25.16 1.63
N LEU A 94 6.45 25.14 2.18
CA LEU A 94 6.02 26.14 3.17
C LEU A 94 6.86 26.06 4.44
N GLU A 95 7.17 24.86 4.94
CA GLU A 95 8.04 24.67 6.10
C GLU A 95 9.46 25.19 5.85
N THR A 96 10.00 24.92 4.66
CA THR A 96 11.32 25.41 4.24
C THR A 96 11.35 26.94 4.19
N LEU A 97 10.35 27.57 3.55
CA LEU A 97 10.26 29.02 3.45
C LEU A 97 10.10 29.67 4.82
N LYS A 98 9.25 29.10 5.68
CA LYS A 98 9.05 29.55 7.06
C LYS A 98 10.37 29.57 7.85
N LYS A 99 11.21 28.53 7.71
CA LYS A 99 12.53 28.46 8.34
C LYS A 99 13.47 29.54 7.81
N ALA A 100 13.53 29.74 6.49
CA ALA A 100 14.38 30.75 5.87
C ALA A 100 14.02 32.17 6.35
N LEU A 101 12.72 32.51 6.37
CA LEU A 101 12.25 33.82 6.86
C LEU A 101 12.56 34.01 8.34
N MET A 102 12.32 33.00 9.19
CA MET A 102 12.70 33.10 10.61
C MET A 102 14.19 33.33 10.79
N GLN A 103 15.03 32.68 10.00
CA GLN A 103 16.47 32.94 10.04
C GLN A 103 16.74 34.40 9.66
N GLU A 104 16.16 34.92 8.57
CA GLU A 104 16.37 36.30 8.13
C GLU A 104 15.94 37.35 9.18
N TYR A 105 14.79 37.16 9.85
CA TYR A 105 14.26 38.13 10.81
C TYR A 105 14.89 38.07 12.20
N PHE A 106 15.48 36.93 12.59
CA PHE A 106 16.04 36.72 13.93
C PHE A 106 17.56 36.46 13.90
N SER A 107 18.23 36.77 12.79
CA SER A 107 19.70 36.85 12.68
C SER A 107 20.24 38.21 13.07
#